data_AF-R7MZD0-F1
#
_entry.id   AF-R7MZD0-F1
#
_cell.length_a   1.000
_cell.length_b   1.000
_cell.length_c   1.000
_cell.angle_alpha   90.00
_cell.angle_beta   90.00
_cell.angle_gamma   90.00
#
_symmetry.space_group_name_H-M   'P 1'
#
loop_
_entity.id
_entity.type
_entity.pdbx_description
1 polymer ?
#
loop_
_entity_poly.entity_id
_entity_poly.type
_entity_poly.pdbx_seq_one_letter_code
_entity_poly.pdbx_strand_id
1 'polypeptide(L)' 'MDNFIPEVLQVITVEGYSIFVYFNDGTVRQYDASQLITQPSVFQKWC' A
#
# COMPACT_ATOMS: atom_id res chain seq x y z
N MET A 1 -9.24 10.13 -24.34
CA MET A 1 -8.27 10.29 -23.23
C MET A 1 -8.05 8.90 -22.69
N ASP A 2 -6.86 8.36 -22.87
CA ASP A 2 -6.49 7.11 -22.20
C ASP A 2 -6.52 7.35 -20.69
N ASN A 3 -7.22 6.49 -19.96
CA ASN A 3 -7.24 6.54 -18.50
C ASN A 3 -5.86 6.11 -18.01
N PHE A 4 -4.99 7.09 -17.74
CA PHE A 4 -3.68 6.82 -17.15
C PHE A 4 -3.85 6.17 -15.77
N ILE A 5 -3.27 5.00 -15.59
CA ILE A 5 -3.18 4.29 -14.31
C ILE A 5 -1.71 4.34 -13.88
N PRO A 6 -1.37 4.98 -12.76
CA PRO A 6 0.01 5.12 -12.35
C PRO A 6 0.59 3.78 -11.88
N GLU A 7 1.85 3.55 -12.20
CA GLU A 7 2.59 2.33 -11.81
C GLU A 7 3.37 2.56 -10.52
N VAL A 8 3.47 1.52 -9.69
CA VAL A 8 4.22 1.56 -8.44
C VAL A 8 5.72 1.45 -8.75
N LEU A 9 6.50 2.41 -8.28
CA LEU A 9 7.96 2.38 -8.36
C LEU A 9 8.59 1.80 -7.08
N GLN A 10 8.07 2.20 -5.91
CA GLN A 10 8.63 1.83 -4.63
C GLN A 10 7.56 1.81 -3.53
N VAL A 11 7.74 0.93 -2.55
CA VAL A 11 6.90 0.84 -1.35
C VAL A 11 7.80 0.91 -0.12
N ILE A 12 7.47 1.80 0.81
CA ILE A 12 8.15 1.94 2.10
C ILE A 12 7.16 1.57 3.21
N THR A 13 7.53 0.59 4.04
CA THR A 13 6.79 0.26 5.25
C THR A 13 7.21 1.17 6.40
N VAL A 14 6.24 1.56 7.21
CA VAL A 14 6.43 2.29 8.47
C VAL A 14 5.71 1.55 9.59
N GLU A 15 5.81 2.08 10.81
CA GLU A 15 5.15 1.49 11.97
C GLU A 15 3.63 1.37 11.79
N GLY A 16 3.04 0.37 12.45
CA GLY A 16 1.57 0.23 12.51
C GLY A 16 0.90 -0.15 11.19
N TYR A 17 1.56 -0.91 10.31
CA TYR A 17 1.03 -1.33 9.00
C TYR A 17 0.74 -0.19 8.02
N SER A 18 1.28 1.00 8.28
CA SER A 18 1.21 2.06 7.30
C SER A 18 2.26 1.85 6.20
N ILE A 19 1.89 2.20 4.97
CA ILE A 19 2.73 2.03 3.78
C ILE A 19 2.66 3.31 2.94
N PHE A 20 3.84 3.81 2.55
CA PHE A 20 3.97 4.87 1.55
C PHE A 20 4.32 4.25 0.20
N VAL A 21 3.50 4.53 -0.81
CA VAL A 21 3.65 4.03 -2.18
C VAL A 21 4.01 5.18 -3.09
N TYR A 22 5.16 5.07 -3.76
CA TYR A 22 5.67 6.03 -4.72
C TYR A 22 5.30 5.58 -6.13
N PHE A 23 4.71 6.49 -6.90
CA PHE A 23 4.23 6.22 -8.25
C PHE A 23 5.09 6.92 -9.31
N ASN A 24 5.06 6.39 -10.54
CA ASN A 24 5.79 6.95 -11.68
C ASN A 24 5.25 8.32 -12.14
N ASP A 25 4.08 8.74 -11.66
CA ASP A 25 3.52 10.08 -11.86
C ASP A 25 4.03 11.13 -10.85
N GLY A 26 4.95 10.73 -9.96
CA GLY A 26 5.51 11.59 -8.93
C GLY A 26 4.64 11.73 -7.68
N THR A 27 3.46 11.10 -7.63
CA THR A 27 2.63 11.09 -6.43
C THR A 27 3.14 10.10 -5.40
N VAL A 28 2.89 10.43 -4.13
CA VAL A 28 3.09 9.52 -2.99
C VAL A 28 1.74 9.35 -2.31
N ARG A 29 1.34 8.10 -2.06
CA ARG A 29 0.09 7.77 -1.38
C ARG A 29 0.36 6.95 -0.15
N GLN A 30 -0.29 7.32 0.96
CA GLN A 30 -0.25 6.56 2.20
C GLN A 30 -1.45 5.62 2.26
N TYR A 31 -1.19 4.36 2.59
CA TYR A 31 -2.21 3.34 2.81
C TYR A 31 -2.10 2.77 4.22
N ASP A 32 -3.23 2.30 4.73
CA ASP A 32 -3.33 1.53 5.97
C ASP A 32 -3.59 0.06 5.62
N ALA A 33 -2.55 -0.78 5.76
CA ALA A 33 -2.65 -2.21 5.50
C ALA A 33 -3.20 -3.01 6.69
N SER A 34 -3.50 -2.38 7.84
CA SER A 34 -4.05 -3.09 9.00
C SER A 34 -5.38 -3.79 8.67
N GLN A 35 -6.16 -3.21 7.75
CA GLN A 35 -7.41 -3.78 7.27
C GLN A 35 -7.22 -5.14 6.58
N LEU A 36 -6.05 -5.39 5.98
CA LEU A 36 -5.75 -6.67 5.33
C LEU A 36 -5.58 -7.81 6.35
N ILE A 37 -5.40 -7.51 7.63
CA ILE A 37 -5.21 -8.49 8.71
C ILE A 37 -6.54 -8.77 9.44
N THR A 38 -7.60 -8.03 9.12
CA THR A 38 -8.93 -8.21 9.70
C THR A 38 -9.58 -9.51 9.20
N GLN A 39 -10.08 -10.35 10.11
CA GLN A 39 -10.67 -11.65 9.74
C GLN A 39 -12.08 -11.51 9.15
N PRO A 40 -12.46 -12.37 8.18
CA PRO A 40 -11.65 -13.42 7.56
C PRO A 40 -10.64 -12.84 6.56
N SER A 41 -9.38 -13.28 6.65
CA SER A 41 -8.28 -12.76 5.83
C SER A 41 -7.25 -13.86 5.53
N VAL A 42 -6.54 -13.72 4.40
CA VAL A 42 -5.39 -14.56 4.02
C VAL A 42 -4.07 -14.11 4.66
N PHE A 43 -4.01 -12.89 5.20
CA PHE A 43 -2.84 -12.32 5.86
C PHE A 43 -2.98 -12.46 7.38
N GLN A 44 -1.90 -12.89 8.03
CA GLN A 44 -1.84 -13.00 9.47
C GLN A 44 -0.73 -12.12 10.03
N LYS A 45 -0.95 -11.61 11.24
CA LYS A 45 0.13 -10.97 11.99
C LYS A 45 1.22 -12.00 12.22
N TRP A 46 2.46 -11.65 11.90
CA TRP A 46 3.61 -12.50 12.18
C TRP A 46 3.83 -12.54 13.71
N CYS A 47 3.85 -13.75 14.28
CA CYS A 47 4.04 -14.02 15.70
C CYS A 47 5.51 -14.27 16.02
#